data_AF-M6DD74-F1
#
_entry.id   AF-M6DD74-F1
#
_cell.length_a   1.000
_cell.length_b   1.000
_cell.length_c   1.000
_cell.angle_alpha   90.00
_cell.angle_beta   90.00
_cell.angle_gamma   90.00
#
_symmetry.space_group_name_H-M   'P 1'
#
loop_
_entity.id
_entity.type
_entity.pdbx_description
1 polymer ?
#
loop_
_entity_poly.entity_id
_entity_poly.type
_entity_poly.pdbx_seq_one_letter_code
_entity_poly.pdbx_strand_id
1 'polypeptide(L)' 'MYNFRPGYIHPTPGAKNTLSAYKYFGWTFSLLRIIFPKRVSTLKQLGIAMIHANAKDYGKNTLEVADILELANFYK' A
#
# COMPACT_ATOMS: atom_id res chain seq x y z
N MET A 1 3.92 -14.33 -11.95
CA MET A 1 4.83 -13.66 -11.00
C MET A 1 4.52 -12.18 -11.04
N TYR A 2 4.10 -11.58 -9.92
CA TYR A 2 3.71 -10.16 -9.87
C TYR A 2 4.79 -9.32 -9.19
N ASN A 3 5.22 -8.25 -9.85
CA ASN A 3 6.20 -7.30 -9.37
C ASN A 3 5.48 -6.11 -8.73
N PHE A 4 5.40 -6.08 -7.41
CA PHE A 4 4.79 -4.99 -6.66
C PHE A 4 5.75 -3.82 -6.55
N ARG A 5 5.28 -2.62 -6.94
CA ARG A 5 6.02 -1.35 -6.79
C ARG A 5 5.26 -0.43 -5.83
N PRO A 6 5.25 -0.75 -4.54
CA PRO A 6 4.65 0.13 -3.55
C PRO A 6 5.55 1.37 -3.42
N GLY A 7 4.98 2.56 -3.62
CA GLY A 7 5.66 3.84 -3.45
C GLY A 7 5.94 4.11 -1.98
N TYR A 8 5.29 5.11 -1.39
CA TYR A 8 5.35 5.26 0.06
C TYR A 8 4.46 4.20 0.72
N ILE A 9 5.06 3.40 1.61
CA ILE A 9 4.35 2.46 2.47
C ILE A 9 4.25 3.06 3.87
N HIS A 10 3.03 3.39 4.28
CA HIS A 10 2.80 3.80 5.66
C HIS A 10 2.88 2.57 6.57
N PRO A 11 3.76 2.60 7.59
CA PRO A 11 3.87 1.50 8.54
C PRO A 11 2.61 1.38 9.40
N THR A 12 2.31 0.15 9.81
CA THR A 12 1.23 -0.11 10.78
C THR A 12 1.70 0.23 12.20
N PRO A 13 0.86 0.82 13.05
CA PRO A 13 1.18 1.03 14.46
C PRO A 13 1.65 -0.29 15.12
N GLY A 14 2.81 -0.26 15.79
CA GLY A 14 3.40 -1.44 16.43
C GLY A 14 4.43 -2.20 15.60
N ALA A 15 4.74 -1.77 14.38
CA ALA A 15 5.81 -2.37 13.58
C ALA A 15 7.21 -2.13 14.20
N LYS A 16 7.90 -3.23 14.56
CA LYS A 16 9.19 -3.22 15.28
C LYS A 16 10.36 -2.61 14.48
N ASN A 17 10.37 -2.80 13.16
CA ASN A 17 11.46 -2.36 12.27
C ASN A 17 11.05 -1.14 11.44
N THR A 18 10.65 -0.07 12.13
CA THR A 18 10.29 1.20 11.48
C THR A 18 11.23 2.29 11.95
N LEU A 19 11.62 3.16 11.03
CA LEU A 19 12.40 4.36 11.37
C LEU A 19 11.60 5.19 12.38
N SER A 20 12.23 5.54 13.50
CA SER A 20 11.63 6.33 14.58
C SER A 20 11.04 7.66 14.10
N ALA A 21 11.59 8.22 13.00
CA ALA A 21 11.05 9.39 12.31
C ALA A 21 9.56 9.23 11.94
N TYR A 22 9.11 8.04 11.52
CA TYR A 22 7.71 7.80 11.14
C TYR A 22 6.73 7.98 12.31
N LYS A 23 7.18 7.86 13.56
CA LYS A 23 6.36 8.12 14.74
C LYS A 23 5.91 9.59 14.80
N TYR A 24 6.76 10.51 14.34
CA TYR A 24 6.49 11.95 14.36
C TYR A 24 5.74 12.42 13.11
N PHE A 25 5.92 11.73 11.99
CA PHE A 25 5.22 12.01 10.72
C PHE A 25 3.95 11.17 10.53
N GLY A 26 3.51 10.43 11.56
CA GLY A 26 2.30 9.59 11.49
C GLY A 26 1.04 10.37 11.08
N TRP A 27 0.90 11.60 11.60
CA TRP A 27 -0.23 12.48 11.32
C TRP A 27 -0.19 13.08 9.91
N THR A 28 1.00 13.28 9.33
CA THR A 28 1.13 13.85 7.97
C THR A 28 0.68 12.87 6.91
N PHE A 29 0.61 11.58 7.22
CA PHE A 29 0.09 10.56 6.32
C PHE A 29 -1.35 10.85 5.87
N SER A 30 -2.22 11.33 6.77
CA SER A 30 -3.59 11.70 6.40
C SER A 30 -3.62 12.81 5.35
N LEU A 31 -2.72 13.79 5.47
CA LEU A 31 -2.58 14.87 4.50
C LEU A 31 -2.00 14.37 3.17
N LEU A 32 -0.93 13.57 3.23
CA LEU A 32 -0.29 12.94 2.08
C LEU A 32 -1.25 12.02 1.31
N ARG A 33 -2.14 11.33 2.01
CA ARG A 33 -3.17 10.47 1.41
C ARG A 33 -4.22 11.26 0.63
N ILE A 34 -4.54 12.47 1.08
CA ILE A 34 -5.46 13.37 0.36
C ILE A 34 -4.78 13.97 -0.87
N ILE A 35 -3.52 14.40 -0.74
CA ILE A 35 -2.78 15.08 -1.81
C ILE A 35 -2.30 14.09 -2.88
N PHE A 36 -1.85 12.90 -2.48
CA PHE A 36 -1.26 11.90 -3.38
C PHE A 36 -1.92 10.51 -3.26
N PRO A 37 -3.26 10.39 -3.39
CA PRO A 37 -4.00 9.16 -3.10
C PRO A 37 -3.53 7.94 -3.91
N LYS A 38 -2.92 8.15 -5.08
CA LYS A 38 -2.40 7.09 -5.96
C LYS A 38 -0.89 6.81 -5.80
N ARG A 39 -0.19 7.46 -4.86
CA ARG A 39 1.27 7.26 -4.63
C ARG A 39 1.61 6.81 -3.21
N VAL A 40 0.61 6.82 -2.32
CA VAL A 40 0.72 6.34 -0.94
C VAL A 40 -0.16 5.11 -0.74
N SER A 41 0.40 4.10 -0.09
CA SER A 41 -0.30 2.88 0.32
C SER A 41 0.04 2.55 1.77
N THR A 42 -0.80 1.77 2.44
CA THR A 42 -0.48 1.21 3.76
C THR A 42 0.06 -0.21 3.62
N LEU A 43 0.85 -0.66 4.59
CA LEU A 43 1.33 -2.05 4.62
C LEU A 43 0.16 -3.07 4.60
N LYS A 44 -0.96 -2.73 5.26
CA LYS A 44 -2.18 -3.54 5.24
C LYS A 44 -2.76 -3.67 3.83
N GLN A 45 -2.87 -2.58 3.09
CA GLN A 45 -3.39 -2.60 1.72
C GLN A 45 -2.48 -3.40 0.78
N LEU A 46 -1.16 -3.27 0.93
CA LEU A 46 -0.22 -4.08 0.17
C LEU A 46 -0.42 -5.57 0.42
N GLY A 47 -0.54 -5.99 1.68
CA GLY A 47 -0.79 -7.39 2.03
C GLY A 47 -2.10 -7.94 1.45
N ILE A 48 -3.19 -7.18 1.54
CA ILE A 48 -4.48 -7.56 0.96
C ILE A 48 -4.36 -7.67 -0.57
N ALA A 49 -3.70 -6.70 -1.22
CA ALA A 49 -3.47 -6.72 -2.66
C ALA A 49 -2.66 -7.95 -3.10
N MET A 50 -1.68 -8.40 -2.31
CA MET A 50 -0.91 -9.61 -2.60
C MET A 50 -1.77 -10.87 -2.56
N ILE A 51 -2.72 -10.97 -1.62
CA ILE A 51 -3.66 -12.07 -1.54
C ILE A 51 -4.59 -12.06 -2.77
N HIS A 52 -5.16 -10.90 -3.09
CA HIS A 52 -6.11 -10.78 -4.21
C HIS A 52 -5.46 -10.91 -5.58
N ALA A 53 -4.19 -10.49 -5.73
CA ALA A 53 -3.43 -10.68 -6.96
C ALA A 53 -3.23 -12.16 -7.31
N ASN A 54 -3.22 -13.05 -6.32
CA ASN A 54 -3.15 -14.49 -6.58
C ASN A 54 -4.53 -15.06 -6.96
N ALA A 55 -5.60 -14.56 -6.32
CA ALA A 55 -6.96 -15.04 -6.54
C ALA A 55 -7.57 -14.61 -7.88
N LYS A 56 -7.03 -13.56 -8.52
CA LYS A 56 -7.53 -13.01 -9.79
C LYS A 56 -6.37 -12.83 -10.75
N ASP A 57 -6.49 -13.39 -11.94
CA ASP A 57 -5.50 -13.19 -12.98
C ASP A 57 -5.51 -11.71 -13.41
N TYR A 58 -4.54 -10.95 -12.90
CA TYR A 58 -4.39 -9.54 -13.20
C TYR A 58 -3.57 -9.41 -14.48
N GLY A 59 -4.12 -8.77 -15.52
CA GLY A 59 -3.50 -8.68 -16.85
C GLY A 59 -2.19 -7.88 -16.94
N LYS A 60 -1.61 -7.49 -15.79
CA LYS A 60 -0.31 -6.81 -15.68
C LYS A 60 0.58 -7.56 -14.71
N ASN A 61 1.81 -7.82 -15.14
CA ASN A 61 2.85 -8.39 -14.27
C ASN A 61 3.46 -7.36 -13.30
N THR A 62 3.41 -6.06 -13.64
CA THR A 62 3.91 -4.98 -12.78
C THR A 62 2.73 -4.25 -12.17
N LEU A 63 2.64 -4.25 -10.84
CA LEU A 63 1.54 -3.64 -10.10
C LEU A 63 2.04 -2.35 -9.44
N GLU A 64 1.50 -1.21 -9.90
CA GLU A 64 1.79 0.10 -9.31
C GLU A 64 0.91 0.37 -8.08
N VAL A 65 1.16 1.49 -7.40
CA VAL A 65 0.38 1.87 -6.20
C VAL A 65 -1.12 1.97 -6.50
N ALA A 66 -1.51 2.46 -7.68
CA ALA A 66 -2.91 2.52 -8.09
C ALA A 66 -3.53 1.11 -8.19
N ASP A 67 -2.83 0.16 -8.82
CA ASP A 67 -3.29 -1.23 -8.93
C ASP A 67 -3.36 -1.91 -7.55
N ILE A 68 -2.38 -1.64 -6.67
CA ILE A 68 -2.37 -2.14 -5.28
C ILE A 68 -3.62 -1.67 -4.52
N LEU A 69 -3.99 -0.39 -4.66
CA LEU A 69 -5.17 0.16 -4.00
C LEU A 69 -6.47 -0.40 -4.58
N GLU A 70 -6.52 -0.63 -5.89
CA GLU A 70 -7.66 -1.26 -6.56
C GLU A 70 -7.85 -2.70 -6.07
N LEU A 71 -6.79 -3.50 -6.10
CA LEU A 71 -6.79 -4.87 -5.58
C LEU A 71 -7.15 -4.90 -4.09
N ALA A 72 -6.66 -3.96 -3.28
CA ALA A 72 -6.98 -3.91 -1.86
C ALA A 72 -8.46 -3.59 -1.57
N ASN A 73 -9.14 -2.82 -2.42
CA ASN A 73 -10.54 -2.42 -2.22
C ASN A 73 -11.55 -3.35 -2.91
N PHE A 74 -11.11 -4.29 -3.73
CA PHE A 74 -12.00 -5.15 -4.54
C PHE A 74 -12.92 -6.06 -3.70
N TYR A 75 -12.49 -6.45 -2.50
CA TYR A 75 -13.33 -7.15 -1.53
C TYR A 75 -13.68 -6.19 -0.40
N LYS A 76 -14.81 -5.50 -0.54
CA LYS A 76 -15.40 -4.64 0.50
C LYS A 76 -16.80 -5.12 0.83
#